data_AF-A0A1W9HYZ7-F1
#
_entry.id   AF-A0A1W9HYZ7-F1
#
_cell.length_a   1.000
_cell.length_b   1.000
_cell.length_c   1.000
_cell.angle_alpha   90.00
_cell.angle_beta   90.00
_cell.angle_gamma   90.00
#
_symmetry.space_group_name_H-M   'P 1'
#
loop_
_entity.id
_entity.type
_entity.pdbx_description
1 polymer ?
#
loop_
_entity_poly.entity_id
_entity_poly.type
_entity_poly.pdbx_seq_one_letter_code
_entity_poly.pdbx_strand_id
1 'polypeptide(L)'
;MAELHLIHPSWPAQAEAAFSVEASYQEHGIGSELFKRIIDAARNRSVSDVTFHCLTSNSAMRGLCKKFGGKIVFDQDEAVGTIPSSMPTPMSLMREAISGGVGIAKAMLDEELRLIKAAG
;
A
#
# COMPACT_ATOMS: atom_id res chain seq x y z
N MET A 1 10.65 3.06 -0.77
CA MET A 1 9.93 2.67 -2.00
C MET A 1 8.79 1.73 -1.63
N ALA A 2 7.65 1.76 -2.34
CA ALA A 2 6.53 0.85 -2.10
C ALA A 2 5.85 0.52 -3.44
N GLU A 3 5.56 -0.77 -3.65
CA GLU A 3 4.95 -1.32 -4.87
C GLU A 3 3.89 -2.38 -4.52
N LEU A 4 2.89 -2.52 -5.40
CA LEU A 4 1.78 -3.46 -5.27
C LEU A 4 1.52 -4.08 -6.65
N HIS A 5 1.67 -5.39 -6.76
CA HIS A 5 1.48 -6.15 -8.00
C HIS A 5 0.26 -7.06 -7.88
N LEU A 6 -0.59 -7.12 -8.91
CA LEU A 6 -1.69 -8.10 -8.95
C LEU A 6 -1.11 -9.47 -9.37
N ILE A 7 -1.27 -10.48 -8.51
CA ILE A 7 -0.81 -11.85 -8.78
C ILE A 7 -1.89 -12.61 -9.55
N HIS A 8 -3.15 -12.40 -9.17
CA HIS A 8 -4.29 -13.09 -9.77
C HIS A 8 -5.43 -12.10 -10.01
N PRO A 9 -5.75 -11.77 -11.28
CA PRO A 9 -6.77 -10.76 -11.59
C PRO A 9 -8.20 -11.32 -11.56
N SER A 10 -8.39 -12.64 -11.43
CA SER A 10 -9.73 -13.24 -11.36
C SER A 10 -10.19 -13.39 -9.91
N TRP A 11 -11.51 -13.31 -9.72
CA TRP A 11 -12.13 -13.14 -8.42
C TRP A 11 -11.96 -14.38 -7.50
N PRO A 12 -11.55 -14.19 -6.23
CA PRO A 12 -11.14 -12.93 -5.64
C PRO A 12 -9.70 -12.53 -6.06
N ALA A 13 -9.49 -11.26 -6.39
CA ALA A 13 -8.20 -10.77 -6.85
C ALA A 13 -7.16 -10.79 -5.72
N GLN A 14 -5.94 -11.20 -6.02
CA GLN A 14 -4.83 -11.27 -5.06
C GLN A 14 -3.70 -10.33 -5.48
N ALA A 15 -3.02 -9.73 -4.51
CA ALA A 15 -1.90 -8.85 -4.77
C ALA A 15 -0.68 -9.17 -3.89
N GLU A 16 0.50 -8.91 -4.44
CA GLU A 16 1.77 -8.92 -3.73
C GLU A 16 2.20 -7.50 -3.44
N ALA A 17 2.70 -7.25 -2.22
CA ALA A 17 3.27 -5.96 -1.85
C ALA A 17 4.73 -6.08 -1.46
N ALA A 18 5.53 -5.11 -1.91
CA ALA A 18 6.91 -4.95 -1.49
C ALA A 18 7.18 -3.48 -1.13
N PHE A 19 7.92 -3.26 -0.05
CA PHE A 19 8.37 -1.92 0.31
C PHE A 19 9.64 -1.98 1.16
N SER A 20 10.40 -0.90 1.12
CA SER A 20 11.60 -0.71 1.92
C SER A 20 11.67 0.72 2.44
N VAL A 21 12.24 0.86 3.63
CA VAL A 21 12.52 2.14 4.28
C VAL A 21 14.02 2.24 4.45
N GLU A 22 14.60 3.33 3.96
CA GLU A 22 16.02 3.65 4.14
C GLU A 22 16.40 3.64 5.62
N ALA A 23 17.60 3.15 5.93
CA ALA A 23 18.04 2.92 7.31
C ALA A 23 17.92 4.17 8.20
N SER A 24 18.24 5.35 7.68
CA SER A 24 18.11 6.64 8.37
C SER A 24 16.67 7.01 8.76
N TYR A 25 15.67 6.35 8.16
CA TYR A 25 14.24 6.62 8.36
C TYR A 25 13.50 5.44 9.01
N GLN A 26 14.19 4.36 9.36
CA GLN A 26 13.58 3.24 10.08
C GLN A 26 13.20 3.64 11.52
N GLU A 27 12.31 2.88 12.15
CA GLU A 27 11.83 3.11 13.53
C GLU A 27 11.05 4.43 13.78
N HIS A 28 10.83 5.25 12.75
CA HIS A 28 10.02 6.49 12.83
C HIS A 28 8.54 6.28 12.45
N GLY A 29 8.07 5.02 12.41
CA GLY A 29 6.69 4.69 12.02
C GLY A 29 6.39 4.71 10.52
N ILE A 30 7.35 5.10 9.67
CA ILE A 30 7.20 5.19 8.21
C ILE A 30 6.77 3.85 7.60
N GLY A 31 7.38 2.73 8.04
CA GLY A 31 6.99 1.40 7.58
C GLY A 31 5.53 1.04 7.89
N SER A 32 5.01 1.46 9.05
CA SER A 32 3.59 1.27 9.39
C SER A 32 2.66 2.08 8.49
N GLU A 33 3.03 3.32 8.16
CA GLU A 33 2.24 4.19 7.28
C GLU A 33 2.25 3.67 5.84
N LEU A 34 3.40 3.23 5.33
CA LEU A 34 3.49 2.57 4.02
C LEU A 34 2.62 1.31 3.96
N PHE A 35 2.71 0.45 4.98
CA PHE A 35 1.92 -0.78 5.07
C PHE A 35 0.41 -0.48 5.04
N LYS A 36 -0.03 0.52 5.80
CA LYS A 36 -1.43 0.98 5.81
C LYS A 36 -1.88 1.45 4.42
N ARG A 37 -1.08 2.28 3.75
CA ARG A 37 -1.39 2.78 2.40
C ARG A 37 -1.51 1.66 1.38
N ILE A 38 -0.64 0.65 1.46
CA ILE A 38 -0.69 -0.54 0.60
C ILE A 38 -2.01 -1.29 0.82
N ILE A 39 -2.41 -1.54 2.06
CA ILE A 39 -3.68 -2.23 2.37
C ILE A 39 -4.87 -1.42 1.85
N ASP A 40 -4.89 -0.11 2.09
CA ASP A 40 -5.98 0.75 1.61
C ASP A 40 -6.05 0.76 0.08
N ALA A 41 -4.89 0.79 -0.59
CA ALA A 41 -4.78 0.71 -2.04
C ALA A 41 -5.23 -0.65 -2.61
N ALA A 42 -4.98 -1.75 -1.90
CA ALA A 42 -5.44 -3.08 -2.28
C ALA A 42 -6.96 -3.22 -2.09
N ARG A 43 -7.50 -2.72 -0.96
CA ARG A 43 -8.95 -2.69 -0.70
C ARG A 43 -9.70 -1.97 -1.80
N ASN A 44 -9.23 -0.80 -2.17
CA ASN A 44 -9.83 0.01 -3.23
C ASN A 44 -9.87 -0.70 -4.60
N ARG A 45 -8.91 -1.58 -4.86
CA ARG A 45 -8.85 -2.42 -6.07
C ARG A 45 -9.63 -3.73 -5.94
N SER A 46 -10.42 -3.91 -4.88
CA SER A 46 -11.17 -5.14 -4.58
C SER A 46 -10.28 -6.39 -4.53
N VAL A 47 -9.03 -6.22 -4.08
CA VAL A 47 -8.13 -7.34 -3.75
C VAL A 47 -8.60 -7.94 -2.43
N SER A 48 -8.74 -9.26 -2.34
CA SER A 48 -9.14 -9.94 -1.10
C SER A 48 -7.99 -10.11 -0.12
N ASP A 49 -6.78 -10.31 -0.66
CA ASP A 49 -5.61 -10.67 0.14
C ASP A 49 -4.36 -10.00 -0.42
N VAL A 50 -3.60 -9.37 0.48
CA VAL A 50 -2.26 -8.85 0.19
C VAL A 50 -1.22 -9.77 0.80
N THR A 51 -0.34 -10.31 -0.04
CA THR A 51 0.76 -11.18 0.35
C THR A 51 2.09 -10.43 0.30
N PHE A 52 3.02 -10.78 1.17
CA PHE A 52 4.41 -10.33 1.11
C PHE A 52 5.35 -11.44 1.55
N HIS A 53 6.53 -11.46 0.94
CA HIS A 53 7.61 -12.36 1.26
C HIS A 53 8.70 -11.60 2.01
N CYS A 54 9.22 -12.19 3.07
CA CYS A 54 10.36 -11.63 3.80
C CYS A 54 11.18 -12.74 4.43
N LEU A 55 12.45 -12.46 4.75
CA LEU A 55 13.25 -13.38 5.54
C LEU A 55 12.63 -13.58 6.93
N THR A 56 12.77 -14.77 7.49
CA THR A 56 12.33 -15.10 8.86
C THR A 56 12.92 -14.14 9.90
N SER A 57 14.13 -13.63 9.65
CA SER A 57 14.83 -12.65 10.48
C SER A 57 14.26 -11.23 10.41
N ASN A 58 13.40 -10.92 9.45
CA ASN A 58 12.77 -9.61 9.29
C ASN A 58 11.65 -9.41 10.33
N SER A 59 12.05 -9.17 11.58
CA SER A 59 11.15 -8.95 12.72
C SER A 59 10.24 -7.74 12.51
N ALA A 60 10.72 -6.70 11.82
CA ALA A 60 9.94 -5.50 11.50
C ALA A 60 8.73 -5.83 10.60
N MET A 61 8.95 -6.52 9.48
CA MET A 61 7.87 -6.92 8.57
C MET A 61 6.91 -7.90 9.25
N ARG A 62 7.42 -8.87 10.01
CA ARG A 62 6.60 -9.79 10.80
C ARG A 62 5.76 -9.06 11.87
N GLY A 63 6.32 -8.02 12.48
CA GLY A 63 5.62 -7.16 13.43
C GLY A 63 4.50 -6.37 12.78
N LEU A 64 4.74 -5.81 11.59
CA LEU A 64 3.72 -5.14 10.78
C LEU A 64 2.59 -6.11 10.41
N CYS A 65 2.93 -7.31 9.93
CA CYS A 65 1.94 -8.35 9.64
C CYS A 65 0.97 -8.57 10.79
N LYS A 66 1.51 -8.86 11.98
CA LYS A 66 0.72 -9.12 13.19
C LYS A 66 -0.09 -7.89 13.61
N LYS A 67 0.52 -6.71 13.57
CA LYS A 67 -0.13 -5.44 13.94
C LYS A 67 -1.38 -5.16 13.10
N PHE A 68 -1.35 -5.53 11.81
CA PHE A 68 -2.46 -5.32 10.88
C PHE A 68 -3.35 -6.57 10.74
N GLY A 69 -3.26 -7.54 11.66
CA GLY A 69 -4.15 -8.70 11.72
C GLY A 69 -3.86 -9.81 10.71
N GLY A 70 -2.64 -9.82 10.14
CA GLY A 70 -2.22 -10.81 9.17
C GLY A 70 -1.79 -12.14 9.78
N LYS A 71 -1.75 -13.15 8.92
CA LYS A 71 -1.21 -14.49 9.22
C LYS A 71 0.18 -14.61 8.61
N ILE A 72 1.05 -15.37 9.27
CA ILE A 72 2.40 -15.65 8.76
C ILE A 72 2.58 -17.16 8.68
N VAL A 73 3.03 -17.63 7.53
CA VAL A 73 3.50 -19.00 7.31
C VAL A 73 5.01 -18.93 7.14
N PHE A 74 5.73 -19.84 7.80
CA PHE A 74 7.18 -19.93 7.69
C PHE A 74 7.55 -21.10 6.79
N ASP A 75 8.49 -20.87 5.89
CA ASP A 75 9.07 -21.89 5.03
C ASP A 75 10.59 -21.69 4.98
N GLN A 76 11.33 -22.59 5.65
CA GLN A 76 12.78 -22.49 5.82
C GLN A 76 13.23 -21.11 6.34
N ASP A 77 13.93 -20.33 5.50
CA ASP A 77 14.44 -18.99 5.79
C ASP A 77 13.49 -17.87 5.35
N GLU A 78 12.35 -18.20 4.76
CA GLU A 78 11.32 -17.28 4.33
C GLU A 78 10.08 -17.30 5.26
N ALA A 79 9.41 -16.16 5.29
CA ALA A 79 8.15 -15.94 5.96
C ALA A 79 7.20 -15.26 4.97
N VAL A 80 6.09 -15.93 4.69
CA VAL A 80 5.02 -15.43 3.85
C VAL A 80 3.93 -14.86 4.75
N GLY A 81 3.69 -13.56 4.65
CA GLY A 81 2.62 -12.89 5.37
C GLY A 81 1.42 -12.63 4.47
N THR A 82 0.21 -12.83 4.99
CA THR A 82 -1.04 -12.54 4.28
C THR A 82 -1.95 -11.66 5.14
N ILE A 83 -2.42 -10.56 4.55
CA ILE A 83 -3.35 -9.62 5.18
C ILE A 83 -4.69 -9.70 4.45
N PRO A 84 -5.79 -10.07 5.14
CA PRO A 84 -7.10 -10.00 4.55
C PRO A 84 -7.49 -8.53 4.34
N SER A 85 -7.73 -8.18 3.09
CA SER A 85 -8.34 -6.92 2.69
C SER A 85 -9.85 -7.12 2.74
N SER A 86 -10.48 -6.67 3.84
CA SER A 86 -11.93 -6.68 3.96
C SER A 86 -12.57 -5.94 2.78
N MET A 87 -13.74 -6.42 2.33
CA MET A 87 -14.52 -5.81 1.24
C MET A 87 -14.54 -4.27 1.32
N PRO A 88 -14.49 -3.56 0.17
CA PRO A 88 -14.51 -2.11 0.15
C PRO A 88 -15.71 -1.57 0.94
N THR A 89 -15.47 -0.66 1.88
CA THR A 89 -16.56 0.11 2.50
C THR A 89 -16.87 1.34 1.64
N PRO A 90 -18.12 1.83 1.60
CA PRO A 90 -18.48 3.05 0.88
C PRO A 90 -17.60 4.26 1.25
N MET A 91 -17.15 4.35 2.51
CA MET A 91 -16.22 5.38 2.97
C MET A 91 -14.81 5.25 2.38
N SER A 92 -14.31 4.03 2.14
CA SER A 92 -13.00 3.82 1.52
C SER A 92 -13.01 4.30 0.06
N LEU A 93 -14.08 3.96 -0.68
CA LEU A 93 -14.29 4.39 -2.06
C LEU A 93 -14.43 5.92 -2.15
N MET A 94 -15.17 6.56 -1.23
CA MET A 94 -15.31 8.01 -1.19
C MET A 94 -13.98 8.72 -0.90
N ARG A 95 -13.17 8.21 0.03
CA ARG A 95 -11.85 8.78 0.35
C ARG A 95 -10.90 8.72 -0.84
N GLU A 96 -10.94 7.65 -1.60
CA GLU A 96 -10.16 7.52 -2.84
C GLU A 96 -10.67 8.45 -3.93
N ALA A 97 -11.99 8.54 -4.15
CA ALA A 97 -12.58 9.47 -5.11
C ALA A 97 -12.18 10.92 -4.81
N ILE A 98 -12.16 11.30 -3.53
CA ILE A 98 -11.67 12.62 -3.09
C ILE A 98 -10.16 12.72 -3.32
N SER A 99 -9.37 11.73 -2.93
CA SER A 99 -7.90 11.79 -3.07
C SER A 99 -7.44 11.81 -4.54
N GLY A 100 -8.08 11.02 -5.40
CA GLY A 100 -7.88 11.01 -6.85
C GLY A 100 -8.39 12.28 -7.52
N GLY A 101 -9.58 12.74 -7.16
CA GLY A 101 -10.16 14.00 -7.67
C GLY A 101 -9.34 15.23 -7.28
N VAL A 102 -8.89 15.30 -6.02
CA VAL A 102 -7.96 16.34 -5.53
C VAL A 102 -6.62 16.24 -6.23
N GLY A 103 -6.12 15.03 -6.52
CA GLY A 103 -4.90 14.82 -7.29
C GLY A 103 -4.97 15.38 -8.72
N ILE A 104 -6.08 15.12 -9.43
CA ILE A 104 -6.32 15.64 -10.79
C ILE A 104 -6.50 17.16 -10.76
N ALA A 105 -7.32 17.68 -9.85
CA ALA A 105 -7.56 19.11 -9.73
C ALA A 105 -6.26 19.87 -9.37
N LYS A 106 -5.44 19.31 -8.49
CA LYS A 106 -4.13 19.87 -8.13
C LYS A 106 -3.17 19.88 -9.32
N ALA A 107 -3.12 18.81 -10.11
CA ALA A 107 -2.27 18.76 -11.31
C ALA A 107 -2.69 19.79 -12.37
N MET A 108 -4.00 19.99 -12.56
CA MET A 108 -4.53 21.04 -13.44
C MET A 108 -4.17 22.45 -12.95
N LEU A 109 -4.30 22.71 -11.65
CA LEU A 109 -3.96 24.01 -11.06
C LEU A 109 -2.45 24.29 -11.14
N ASP A 110 -1.63 23.28 -10.88
CA ASP A 110 -0.16 23.37 -10.96
C ASP A 110 0.30 23.67 -12.41
N GLU A 111 -0.38 23.13 -13.43
CA GLU A 111 -0.11 23.41 -14.85
C GLU A 111 -0.52 24.83 -15.27
N GLU A 112 -1.73 25.26 -14.91
CA GLU A 112 -2.21 26.63 -15.14
C GLU A 112 -1.25 27.67 -14.52
N LEU A 113 -0.84 27.44 -13.27
CA LEU A 113 0.08 28.33 -12.56
C LEU A 113 1.47 28.35 -13.21
N ARG A 114 1.91 27.23 -13.78
CA ARG A 114 3.18 27.12 -14.50
C ARG A 114 3.15 27.89 -15.82
N LEU A 115 2.02 27.85 -16.54
CA LEU A 115 1.81 28.65 -17.76
C LEU A 115 1.77 30.15 -17.47
N ILE A 116 1.08 30.56 -16.38
CA ILE A 116 1.03 31.97 -15.95
C ILE A 116 2.43 32.47 -15.56
N LYS A 117 3.23 31.65 -14.84
CA LYS A 117 4.60 32.00 -14.47
C LYS A 117 5.60 31.99 -15.64
N ALA A 118 5.31 31.27 -16.72
CA ALA A 118 6.15 31.25 -17.92
C ALA A 118 5.82 32.39 -18.90
N ALA A 119 4.67 33.05 -18.72
CA ALA A 119 4.18 34.14 -19.56
C ALA A 119 4.42 35.54 -18.96
N GLY A 120 5.03 35.64 -17.78
CA GLY A 120 5.44 36.89 -17.12
C GLY A 120 6.94 36.94 -16.89
#